data_AF-A0A945VU37-F1
#
_entry.id   AF-A0A945VU37-F1
#
_cell.length_a   1.000
_cell.length_b   1.000
_cell.length_c   1.000
_cell.angle_alpha   90.00
_cell.angle_beta   90.00
_cell.angle_gamma   90.00
#
_symmetry.space_group_name_H-M   'P 1'
#
loop_
_entity.id
_entity.type
_entity.pdbx_description
1 polymer ?
#
loop_
_entity_poly.entity_id
_entity_poly.type
_entity_poly.pdbx_seq_one_letter_code
_entity_poly.pdbx_strand_id
1 'polypeptide(L)'
;MLYSEKPLTDTQVVKIAGLSDFICIEKAHGIHTFKCAMLGTKHEVARFKKVNPDIKTLFYFNSAFAWPYTSYTKAIPKWSEQKKTDILLKDYKTGKYAKFLNNYVFDIIKSPMRTWWSDTVSEAVRESHANGLFWDQTHGVIWMRPRSEKNQIQPAQIKLLKSTKEKLGENSILVVNNAADISDYVSNCDAVMYEHYGMDKRYKINRQLFVKDWDQMLKVANMGKINIYRMTPLSFVPHDQSPVNKASLANRKNNSSYADNYTRKLIPFPLACFLMGVQPYSYFMYGMGWGLYDGALIDFPETKNKLGLPKGMYKKMPEEGKMVFTRQFEHARVWVNLNTFEAEIKWSNESKTSNRMSEK
;
A
#
# COMPACT_ATOMS: atom_id res chain seq x y z
N MET A 1 -6.20 -1.34 0.94
CA MET A 1 -6.57 -0.29 -0.04
C MET A 1 -7.76 -0.78 -0.87
N LEU A 2 -8.71 0.10 -1.19
CA LEU A 2 -10.02 -0.25 -1.78
C LEU A 2 -10.30 0.49 -3.09
N TYR A 3 -10.56 -0.24 -4.18
CA TYR A 3 -10.94 0.30 -5.47
C TYR A 3 -12.27 -0.28 -5.99
N SER A 4 -13.18 0.63 -6.37
CA SER A 4 -14.38 0.37 -7.15
C SER A 4 -14.82 1.70 -7.77
N GLU A 5 -15.15 1.75 -9.06
CA GLU A 5 -15.61 2.99 -9.68
C GLU A 5 -16.98 3.46 -9.15
N LYS A 6 -17.73 2.56 -8.49
CA LYS A 6 -18.98 2.84 -7.79
C LYS A 6 -18.77 2.83 -6.27
N PRO A 7 -19.61 3.52 -5.49
CA PRO A 7 -19.63 3.41 -4.03
C PRO A 7 -19.86 1.97 -3.58
N LEU A 8 -19.41 1.65 -2.37
CA LEU A 8 -19.66 0.37 -1.74
C LEU A 8 -21.16 0.18 -1.46
N THR A 9 -21.64 -1.05 -1.45
CA THR A 9 -22.95 -1.38 -0.83
C THR A 9 -22.82 -1.42 0.69
N ASP A 10 -23.92 -1.30 1.43
CA ASP A 10 -23.88 -1.33 2.90
C ASP A 10 -23.29 -2.65 3.42
N THR A 11 -23.64 -3.77 2.79
CA THR A 11 -23.05 -5.09 3.09
C THR A 11 -21.54 -5.11 2.87
N GLN A 12 -21.03 -4.44 1.82
CA GLN A 12 -19.59 -4.34 1.59
C GLN A 12 -18.90 -3.48 2.64
N VAL A 13 -19.50 -2.35 3.06
CA VAL A 13 -18.95 -1.51 4.13
C VAL A 13 -18.82 -2.30 5.43
N VAL A 14 -19.90 -2.97 5.85
CA VAL A 14 -19.90 -3.80 7.07
C VAL A 14 -18.85 -4.90 6.98
N LYS A 15 -18.82 -5.61 5.84
CA LYS A 15 -17.86 -6.70 5.63
C LYS A 15 -16.41 -6.21 5.70
N ILE A 16 -16.07 -5.11 5.03
CA ILE A 16 -14.71 -4.57 5.02
C ILE A 16 -14.32 -4.05 6.41
N ALA A 17 -15.23 -3.35 7.11
CA ALA A 17 -14.99 -2.87 8.48
C ALA A 17 -14.78 -4.02 9.48
N GLY A 18 -15.37 -5.19 9.24
CA GLY A 18 -15.13 -6.40 10.02
C GLY A 18 -13.82 -7.13 9.69
N LEU A 19 -13.17 -6.80 8.57
CA LEU A 19 -11.90 -7.41 8.15
C LEU A 19 -10.68 -6.55 8.51
N SER A 20 -10.84 -5.24 8.62
CA SER A 20 -9.76 -4.33 8.97
C SER A 20 -10.30 -3.03 9.55
N ASP A 21 -9.54 -2.48 10.50
CA ASP A 21 -9.72 -1.17 11.09
C ASP A 21 -8.85 -0.07 10.42
N PHE A 22 -8.05 -0.41 9.40
CA PHE A 22 -7.15 0.52 8.73
C PHE A 22 -7.26 0.45 7.20
N ILE A 23 -7.89 1.46 6.61
CA ILE A 23 -8.37 1.45 5.24
C ILE A 23 -7.76 2.60 4.45
N CYS A 24 -7.26 2.32 3.24
CA CYS A 24 -6.95 3.33 2.25
C CYS A 24 -7.98 3.30 1.11
N ILE A 25 -8.56 4.44 0.78
CA ILE A 25 -9.52 4.60 -0.32
C ILE A 25 -8.74 5.02 -1.58
N GLU A 26 -8.81 4.21 -2.64
CA GLU A 26 -7.97 4.34 -3.84
C GLU A 26 -8.38 5.54 -4.72
N LYS A 27 -7.43 6.11 -5.51
CA LYS A 27 -7.59 7.33 -6.33
C LYS A 27 -8.80 7.36 -7.26
N ALA A 28 -9.39 6.25 -7.65
CA ALA A 28 -10.54 6.21 -8.55
C ALA A 28 -11.82 5.68 -7.89
N HIS A 29 -11.82 5.50 -6.56
CA HIS A 29 -12.98 4.98 -5.84
C HIS A 29 -14.20 5.91 -5.96
N GLY A 30 -15.37 5.34 -6.29
CA GLY A 30 -16.65 6.05 -6.38
C GLY A 30 -16.77 7.07 -7.52
N ILE A 31 -15.80 7.13 -8.43
CA ILE A 31 -15.71 8.21 -9.41
C ILE A 31 -16.86 8.25 -10.42
N HIS A 32 -17.52 7.12 -10.71
CA HIS A 32 -18.68 7.11 -11.60
C HIS A 32 -19.86 7.88 -11.02
N THR A 33 -20.02 7.83 -9.70
CA THR A 33 -21.12 8.51 -8.99
C THR A 33 -20.74 9.95 -8.66
N PHE A 34 -19.61 10.15 -8.02
CA PHE A 34 -19.26 11.47 -7.48
C PHE A 34 -18.45 12.35 -8.43
N LYS A 35 -17.96 11.78 -9.55
CA LYS A 35 -17.07 12.44 -10.52
C LYS A 35 -15.78 13.02 -9.94
N CYS A 36 -15.51 12.84 -8.65
CA CYS A 36 -14.34 13.31 -7.94
C CYS A 36 -13.98 12.30 -6.84
N ALA A 37 -12.73 11.85 -6.83
CA ALA A 37 -12.25 10.86 -5.86
C ALA A 37 -12.36 11.37 -4.42
N MET A 38 -12.09 12.65 -4.17
CA MET A 38 -12.23 13.27 -2.83
C MET A 38 -13.66 13.16 -2.29
N LEU A 39 -14.66 13.37 -3.15
CA LEU A 39 -16.07 13.23 -2.77
C LEU A 39 -16.45 11.76 -2.53
N GLY A 40 -15.89 10.84 -3.33
CA GLY A 40 -16.00 9.40 -3.07
C GLY A 40 -15.38 8.99 -1.74
N THR A 41 -14.19 9.50 -1.43
CA THR A 41 -13.56 9.31 -0.13
C THR A 41 -14.44 9.84 0.99
N LYS A 42 -14.92 11.09 0.89
CA LYS A 42 -15.82 11.69 1.90
C LYS A 42 -17.02 10.80 2.20
N HIS A 43 -17.65 10.28 1.14
CA HIS A 43 -18.80 9.40 1.27
C HIS A 43 -18.46 8.10 2.00
N GLU A 44 -17.39 7.40 1.61
CA GLU A 44 -17.03 6.13 2.25
C GLU A 44 -16.51 6.31 3.67
N VAL A 45 -15.77 7.39 3.96
CA VAL A 45 -15.34 7.72 5.33
C VAL A 45 -16.53 7.82 6.27
N ALA A 46 -17.57 8.57 5.89
CA ALA A 46 -18.78 8.71 6.70
C ALA A 46 -19.45 7.36 6.97
N ARG A 47 -19.49 6.47 5.98
CA ARG A 47 -20.12 5.15 6.09
C ARG A 47 -19.32 4.19 6.95
N PHE A 48 -18.00 4.13 6.78
CA PHE A 48 -17.13 3.35 7.64
C PHE A 48 -17.21 3.80 9.09
N LYS A 49 -17.20 5.13 9.33
CA LYS A 49 -17.33 5.71 10.67
C LYS A 49 -18.67 5.41 11.34
N LYS A 50 -19.76 5.28 10.57
CA LYS A 50 -21.06 4.86 11.08
C LYS A 50 -21.05 3.41 11.59
N VAL A 51 -20.26 2.54 10.97
CA VAL A 51 -20.13 1.13 11.38
C VAL A 51 -19.12 0.97 12.52
N ASN A 52 -17.98 1.65 12.43
CA ASN A 52 -16.93 1.64 13.44
C ASN A 52 -16.33 3.05 13.57
N PRO A 53 -16.66 3.84 14.61
CA PRO A 53 -16.14 5.19 14.80
C PRO A 53 -14.61 5.27 14.88
N ASP A 54 -13.94 4.19 15.29
CA ASP A 54 -12.49 4.18 15.51
C ASP A 54 -11.69 3.86 14.24
N ILE A 55 -12.35 3.33 13.19
CA ILE A 55 -11.72 2.91 11.93
C ILE A 55 -10.88 4.03 11.33
N LYS A 56 -9.63 3.75 10.98
CA LYS A 56 -8.72 4.72 10.37
C LYS A 56 -8.85 4.64 8.86
N THR A 57 -9.12 5.79 8.24
CA THR A 57 -9.29 5.91 6.78
C THR A 57 -8.23 6.84 6.18
N LEU A 58 -7.70 6.50 5.02
CA LEU A 58 -6.69 7.28 4.31
C LEU A 58 -7.19 7.68 2.93
N PHE A 59 -6.90 8.92 2.55
CA PHE A 59 -7.01 9.41 1.19
C PHE A 59 -5.77 9.00 0.40
N TYR A 60 -5.91 8.35 -0.76
CA TYR A 60 -4.77 8.05 -1.64
C TYR A 60 -4.42 9.27 -2.50
N PHE A 61 -3.13 9.58 -2.64
CA PHE A 61 -2.66 10.52 -3.65
C PHE A 61 -1.28 10.15 -4.22
N ASN A 62 -1.06 10.47 -5.50
CA ASN A 62 0.15 10.10 -6.23
C ASN A 62 1.07 11.33 -6.41
N SER A 63 2.36 11.20 -6.09
CA SER A 63 3.31 12.31 -6.25
C SER A 63 4.04 12.39 -7.59
N ALA A 64 3.93 11.35 -8.42
CA ALA A 64 4.61 11.29 -9.71
C ALA A 64 3.66 11.63 -10.88
N PHE A 65 2.46 11.05 -10.86
CA PHE A 65 1.54 11.06 -11.99
C PHE A 65 0.22 11.73 -11.64
N ALA A 66 -0.17 12.71 -12.46
CA ALA A 66 -1.38 13.50 -12.28
C ALA A 66 -2.62 12.79 -12.82
N TRP A 67 -3.01 11.68 -12.19
CA TRP A 67 -4.22 10.95 -12.55
C TRP A 67 -5.47 11.84 -12.45
N PRO A 68 -6.35 11.92 -13.48
CA PRO A 68 -7.41 12.90 -13.59
C PRO A 68 -8.66 12.48 -12.80
N TYR A 69 -8.49 12.12 -11.52
CA TYR A 69 -9.57 11.62 -10.68
C TYR A 69 -10.02 12.61 -9.60
N THR A 70 -9.23 13.65 -9.34
CA THR A 70 -9.61 14.77 -8.48
C THR A 70 -9.95 16.01 -9.30
N SER A 71 -10.70 16.95 -8.73
CA SER A 71 -10.92 18.27 -9.34
C SER A 71 -9.59 18.97 -9.65
N TYR A 72 -8.62 18.88 -8.74
CA TYR A 72 -7.30 19.49 -8.85
C TYR A 72 -6.52 19.00 -10.08
N THR A 73 -6.48 17.69 -10.30
CA THR A 73 -5.74 17.09 -11.42
C THR A 73 -6.51 17.16 -12.75
N LYS A 74 -7.85 17.11 -12.70
CA LYS A 74 -8.69 17.32 -13.90
C LYS A 74 -8.55 18.72 -14.50
N ALA A 75 -8.21 19.71 -13.69
CA ALA A 75 -8.04 21.09 -14.13
C ALA A 75 -6.71 21.34 -14.89
N ILE A 76 -5.73 20.44 -14.81
CA ILE A 76 -4.37 20.64 -15.35
C ILE A 76 -4.35 21.02 -16.84
N PRO A 77 -5.14 20.39 -17.74
CA PRO A 77 -5.16 20.79 -19.15
C PRO A 77 -5.51 22.27 -19.36
N LYS A 78 -6.32 22.85 -18.46
CA LYS A 78 -6.79 24.24 -18.49
C LYS A 78 -5.90 25.21 -17.71
N TRP A 79 -4.82 24.74 -17.08
CA TRP A 79 -3.89 25.63 -16.39
C TRP A 79 -3.18 26.56 -17.37
N SER A 80 -2.81 27.74 -16.88
CA SER A 80 -1.90 28.64 -17.59
C SER A 80 -0.55 27.95 -17.83
N GLU A 81 0.15 28.37 -18.90
CA GLU A 81 1.47 27.80 -19.21
C GLU A 81 2.51 28.08 -18.13
N GLN A 82 2.40 29.20 -17.43
CA GLN A 82 3.23 29.49 -16.25
C GLN A 82 3.02 28.42 -15.17
N LYS A 83 1.76 28.16 -14.78
CA LYS A 83 1.44 27.18 -13.75
C LYS A 83 1.87 25.76 -14.15
N LYS A 84 1.69 25.38 -15.42
CA LYS A 84 2.21 24.10 -15.94
C LYS A 84 3.74 24.04 -15.86
N THR A 85 4.43 25.12 -16.22
CA THR A 85 5.89 25.21 -16.12
C THR A 85 6.37 25.11 -14.69
N ASP A 86 5.66 25.69 -13.73
CA ASP A 86 6.03 25.69 -12.31
C ASP A 86 5.82 24.32 -11.62
N ILE A 87 4.89 23.51 -12.14
CA ILE A 87 4.44 22.28 -11.46
C ILE A 87 4.85 21.00 -12.20
N LEU A 88 4.88 21.02 -13.53
CA LEU A 88 5.04 19.81 -14.35
C LEU A 88 6.48 19.61 -14.82
N LEU A 89 6.84 18.34 -14.99
CA LEU A 89 8.13 17.95 -15.56
C LEU A 89 8.10 18.20 -17.07
N LYS A 90 9.16 18.80 -17.60
CA LYS A 90 9.44 18.80 -19.04
C LYS A 90 10.43 17.68 -19.35
N ASP A 91 10.16 16.93 -20.40
CA ASP A 91 11.10 15.95 -20.93
C ASP A 91 12.35 16.69 -21.40
N TYR A 92 13.50 16.35 -20.83
CA TYR A 92 14.74 17.08 -21.05
C TYR A 92 15.33 16.91 -22.46
N LYS A 93 14.81 15.96 -23.25
CA LYS A 93 15.24 15.74 -24.64
C LYS A 93 14.40 16.52 -25.63
N THR A 94 13.10 16.63 -25.38
CA THR A 94 12.12 17.20 -26.32
C THR A 94 11.58 18.57 -25.91
N GLY A 95 11.77 18.97 -24.66
CA GLY A 95 11.23 20.21 -24.09
C GLY A 95 9.70 20.19 -23.87
N LYS A 96 9.00 19.13 -24.30
CA LYS A 96 7.55 18.96 -24.10
C LYS A 96 7.26 18.51 -22.66
N TYR A 97 6.04 18.74 -22.17
CA TYR A 97 5.63 18.21 -20.87
C TYR A 97 5.68 16.68 -20.89
N ALA A 98 6.41 16.12 -19.92
CA ALA A 98 6.53 14.69 -19.73
C ALA A 98 5.15 14.08 -19.41
N LYS A 99 4.88 12.92 -20.01
CA LYS A 99 3.68 12.14 -19.76
C LYS A 99 4.01 10.70 -19.45
N PHE A 100 3.24 10.10 -18.55
CA PHE A 100 3.17 8.66 -18.37
C PHE A 100 1.78 8.20 -18.80
N LEU A 101 1.74 7.34 -19.81
CA LEU A 101 0.54 7.12 -20.62
C LEU A 101 0.04 8.47 -21.14
N ASN A 102 -1.10 8.97 -20.62
CA ASN A 102 -1.67 10.26 -20.99
C ASN A 102 -1.68 11.29 -19.85
N ASN A 103 -1.13 10.94 -18.68
CA ASN A 103 -1.14 11.80 -17.51
C ASN A 103 0.11 12.65 -17.45
N TYR A 104 -0.05 13.91 -17.06
CA TYR A 104 1.08 14.78 -16.78
C TYR A 104 1.92 14.24 -15.62
N VAL A 105 3.22 14.48 -15.70
CA VAL A 105 4.18 14.10 -14.66
C VAL A 105 4.53 15.32 -13.83
N PHE A 106 4.46 15.21 -12.51
CA PHE A 106 4.83 16.30 -11.61
C PHE A 106 6.35 16.43 -11.46
N ASP A 107 6.82 17.65 -11.29
CA ASP A 107 8.23 17.94 -11.07
C ASP A 107 8.53 18.20 -9.59
N ILE A 108 8.84 17.14 -8.84
CA ILE A 108 9.11 17.22 -7.40
C ILE A 108 10.25 18.18 -7.03
N ILE A 109 11.21 18.41 -7.93
CA ILE A 109 12.35 19.32 -7.68
C ILE A 109 11.89 20.77 -7.60
N LYS A 110 10.78 21.13 -8.26
CA LYS A 110 10.25 22.51 -8.24
C LYS A 110 9.55 22.82 -6.93
N SER A 111 9.90 23.95 -6.32
CA SER A 111 9.25 24.37 -5.07
C SER A 111 7.75 24.66 -5.24
N PRO A 112 7.29 25.34 -6.30
CA PRO A 112 5.87 25.56 -6.52
C PRO A 112 5.06 24.25 -6.63
N MET A 113 5.62 23.22 -7.28
CA MET A 113 5.02 21.87 -7.30
C MET A 113 4.80 21.34 -5.88
N ARG A 114 5.84 21.40 -5.04
CA ARG A 114 5.77 20.88 -3.66
C ARG A 114 4.74 21.60 -2.82
N THR A 115 4.71 22.93 -2.92
CA THR A 115 3.70 23.75 -2.23
C THR A 115 2.31 23.36 -2.69
N TRP A 116 2.06 23.37 -4.00
CA TRP A 116 0.76 23.01 -4.58
C TRP A 116 0.32 21.59 -4.19
N TRP A 117 1.23 20.61 -4.25
CA TRP A 117 0.91 19.23 -3.93
C TRP A 117 0.54 19.06 -2.46
N SER A 118 1.34 19.62 -1.55
CA SER A 118 1.08 19.53 -0.10
C SER A 118 -0.19 20.27 0.31
N ASP A 119 -0.49 21.43 -0.26
CA ASP A 119 -1.76 22.13 -0.05
C ASP A 119 -2.94 21.29 -0.51
N THR A 120 -2.84 20.75 -1.73
CA THR A 120 -3.90 19.96 -2.36
C THR A 120 -4.25 18.72 -1.53
N VAL A 121 -3.25 17.95 -1.10
CA VAL A 121 -3.53 16.72 -0.33
C VAL A 121 -4.04 17.01 1.08
N SER A 122 -3.56 18.10 1.70
CA SER A 122 -4.01 18.48 3.05
C SER A 122 -5.44 18.98 3.03
N GLU A 123 -5.81 19.76 2.01
CA GLU A 123 -7.20 20.10 1.73
C GLU A 123 -8.05 18.85 1.49
N ALA A 124 -7.61 17.94 0.61
CA ALA A 124 -8.37 16.73 0.31
C ALA A 124 -8.61 15.84 1.54
N VAL A 125 -7.61 15.69 2.42
CA VAL A 125 -7.76 14.94 3.68
C VAL A 125 -8.78 15.63 4.59
N ARG A 126 -8.69 16.95 4.78
CA ARG A 126 -9.63 17.71 5.61
C ARG A 126 -11.06 17.64 5.08
N GLU A 127 -11.26 17.90 3.78
CA GLU A 127 -12.59 17.96 3.16
C GLU A 127 -13.28 16.59 3.08
N SER A 128 -12.48 15.52 2.95
CA SER A 128 -12.98 14.13 2.98
C SER A 128 -13.14 13.56 4.38
N HIS A 129 -12.68 14.27 5.42
CA HIS A 129 -12.63 13.80 6.81
C HIS A 129 -11.83 12.49 7.00
N ALA A 130 -10.94 12.17 6.06
CA ALA A 130 -10.03 11.04 6.22
C ALA A 130 -9.09 11.27 7.41
N ASN A 131 -8.65 10.20 8.05
CA ASN A 131 -7.69 10.24 9.15
C ASN A 131 -6.25 10.49 8.69
N GLY A 132 -6.00 10.59 7.38
CA GLY A 132 -4.66 10.78 6.87
C GLY A 132 -4.51 10.53 5.38
N LEU A 133 -3.25 10.43 4.96
CA LEU A 133 -2.81 10.35 3.58
C LEU A 133 -2.05 9.05 3.33
N PHE A 134 -2.39 8.36 2.24
CA PHE A 134 -1.53 7.37 1.61
C PHE A 134 -0.82 8.02 0.42
N TRP A 135 0.50 8.22 0.57
CA TRP A 135 1.35 8.79 -0.45
C TRP A 135 1.96 7.68 -1.30
N ASP A 136 1.65 7.69 -2.61
CA ASP A 136 2.23 6.79 -3.59
C ASP A 136 3.26 7.44 -4.54
N GLN A 137 4.16 6.61 -5.10
CA GLN A 137 5.17 6.95 -6.11
C GLN A 137 6.26 7.94 -5.67
N THR A 138 7.02 7.56 -4.64
CA THR A 138 8.14 8.35 -4.08
C THR A 138 9.42 8.37 -4.93
N HIS A 139 9.45 7.67 -6.06
CA HIS A 139 10.62 7.53 -6.94
C HIS A 139 11.00 8.81 -7.72
N GLY A 140 10.14 9.85 -7.72
CA GLY A 140 10.43 11.15 -8.33
C GLY A 140 10.72 11.11 -9.84
N VAL A 141 10.21 10.09 -10.52
CA VAL A 141 10.47 9.75 -11.95
C VAL A 141 11.95 9.84 -12.34
N ILE A 142 12.84 9.30 -11.49
CA ILE A 142 14.30 9.40 -11.66
C ILE A 142 14.81 8.98 -13.05
N TRP A 143 14.12 8.06 -13.74
CA TRP A 143 14.47 7.62 -15.10
C TRP A 143 14.10 8.60 -16.21
N MET A 144 13.26 9.60 -15.93
CA MET A 144 12.83 10.64 -16.88
C MET A 144 13.66 11.93 -16.78
N ARG A 145 14.72 11.92 -15.97
CA ARG A 145 15.51 13.12 -15.64
C ARG A 145 16.97 12.98 -16.10
N PRO A 146 17.64 14.10 -16.43
CA PRO A 146 19.07 14.08 -16.70
C PRO A 146 19.84 13.66 -15.44
N ARG A 147 21.04 13.09 -15.62
CA ARG A 147 21.86 12.59 -14.52
C ARG A 147 22.18 13.66 -13.47
N SER A 148 22.37 14.91 -13.91
CA SER A 148 22.66 16.07 -13.06
C SER A 148 21.57 16.39 -12.03
N GLU A 149 20.32 15.99 -12.27
CA GLU A 149 19.18 16.30 -11.39
C GLU A 149 18.89 15.20 -10.37
N LYS A 150 19.39 13.97 -10.58
CA LYS A 150 18.97 12.80 -9.79
C LYS A 150 19.22 12.97 -8.28
N ASN A 151 20.32 13.61 -7.91
CA ASN A 151 20.69 13.85 -6.51
C ASN A 151 19.80 14.90 -5.82
N GLN A 152 19.00 15.67 -6.57
CA GLN A 152 18.07 16.65 -6.02
C GLN A 152 16.71 16.05 -5.64
N ILE A 153 16.39 14.84 -6.13
CA ILE A 153 15.08 14.19 -5.94
C ILE A 153 14.82 13.88 -4.46
N GLN A 154 15.74 13.18 -3.79
CA GLN A 154 15.55 12.81 -2.39
C GLN A 154 15.45 14.04 -1.47
N PRO A 155 16.33 15.06 -1.56
CA PRO A 155 16.15 16.29 -0.80
C PRO A 155 14.80 16.98 -1.05
N ALA A 156 14.34 16.99 -2.31
CA ALA A 156 13.04 17.58 -2.65
C ALA A 156 11.87 16.78 -2.06
N GLN A 157 11.93 15.45 -2.07
CA GLN A 157 10.94 14.58 -1.43
C GLN A 157 10.89 14.78 0.08
N ILE A 158 12.04 14.88 0.76
CA ILE A 158 12.10 15.15 2.21
C ILE A 158 11.43 16.50 2.52
N LYS A 159 11.70 17.54 1.71
CA LYS A 159 11.05 18.86 1.88
C LYS A 159 9.54 18.76 1.71
N LEU A 160 9.06 18.06 0.69
CA LEU A 160 7.62 17.85 0.50
C LEU A 160 7.00 17.03 1.63
N LEU A 161 7.70 16.00 2.11
CA LEU A 161 7.24 15.14 3.19
C LEU A 161 7.04 15.92 4.48
N LYS A 162 8.04 16.72 4.88
CA LYS A 162 7.98 17.59 6.06
C LYS A 162 6.82 18.59 5.96
N SER A 163 6.75 19.33 4.85
CA SER A 163 5.68 20.33 4.66
C SER A 163 4.30 19.70 4.60
N THR A 164 4.18 18.48 4.08
CA THR A 164 2.91 17.74 4.05
C THR A 164 2.51 17.30 5.45
N LYS A 165 3.42 16.71 6.24
CA LYS A 165 3.12 16.29 7.61
C LYS A 165 2.72 17.48 8.49
N GLU A 166 3.40 18.62 8.34
CA GLU A 166 3.04 19.87 9.03
C GLU A 166 1.61 20.32 8.69
N LYS A 167 1.26 20.38 7.40
CA LYS A 167 -0.09 20.80 6.96
C LYS A 167 -1.20 19.81 7.30
N LEU A 168 -0.90 18.52 7.35
CA LEU A 168 -1.85 17.49 7.79
C LEU A 168 -2.12 17.55 9.29
N GLY A 169 -1.18 18.07 10.08
CA GLY A 169 -1.25 18.13 11.53
C GLY A 169 -0.86 16.82 12.22
N GLU A 170 -0.57 16.91 13.53
CA GLU A 170 -0.02 15.80 14.33
C GLU A 170 -0.94 14.58 14.39
N ASN A 171 -2.26 14.81 14.40
CA ASN A 171 -3.27 13.75 14.51
C ASN A 171 -3.52 12.97 13.22
N SER A 172 -2.96 13.42 12.09
CA SER A 172 -3.14 12.77 10.79
C SER A 172 -2.08 11.71 10.55
N ILE A 173 -2.51 10.55 10.02
CA ILE A 173 -1.62 9.44 9.67
C ILE A 173 -1.04 9.66 8.26
N LEU A 174 0.27 9.75 8.14
CA LEU A 174 0.98 9.82 6.88
C LEU A 174 1.65 8.47 6.57
N VAL A 175 1.10 7.75 5.61
CA VAL A 175 1.66 6.50 5.09
C VAL A 175 2.42 6.78 3.80
N VAL A 176 3.68 6.33 3.73
CA VAL A 176 4.51 6.52 2.55
C VAL A 176 4.88 5.18 1.91
N ASN A 177 4.52 5.00 0.63
CA ASN A 177 4.79 3.77 -0.09
C ASN A 177 6.29 3.60 -0.42
N ASN A 178 6.83 2.41 -0.16
CA ASN A 178 8.21 1.99 -0.43
C ASN A 178 9.29 2.96 0.12
N ALA A 179 9.07 3.48 1.32
CA ALA A 179 9.94 4.48 1.94
C ALA A 179 11.01 3.93 2.91
N ALA A 180 10.92 2.64 3.27
CA ALA A 180 11.72 2.04 4.34
C ALA A 180 13.24 2.05 4.10
N ASP A 181 13.68 2.28 2.85
CA ASP A 181 15.09 2.39 2.48
C ASP A 181 15.75 3.71 2.90
N ILE A 182 14.96 4.75 3.18
CA ILE A 182 15.47 6.10 3.43
C ILE A 182 15.06 6.52 4.85
N SER A 183 16.01 6.53 5.79
CA SER A 183 15.77 6.87 7.20
C SER A 183 15.09 8.24 7.39
N ASP A 184 15.45 9.22 6.56
CA ASP A 184 14.81 10.54 6.57
C ASP A 184 13.33 10.49 6.15
N TYR A 185 12.94 9.56 5.27
CA TYR A 185 11.52 9.39 4.96
C TYR A 185 10.80 8.79 6.17
N VAL A 186 11.35 7.72 6.75
CA VAL A 186 10.77 7.02 7.90
C VAL A 186 10.61 7.98 9.10
N SER A 187 11.60 8.83 9.34
CA SER A 187 11.57 9.83 10.43
C SER A 187 10.43 10.84 10.28
N ASN A 188 10.00 11.14 9.05
CA ASN A 188 9.04 12.20 8.73
C ASN A 188 7.67 11.66 8.27
N CYS A 189 7.39 10.37 8.49
CA CYS A 189 6.08 9.77 8.30
C CYS A 189 5.64 8.99 9.55
N ASP A 190 4.41 8.47 9.54
CA ASP A 190 3.87 7.64 10.65
C ASP A 190 3.88 6.16 10.28
N ALA A 191 3.81 5.85 8.99
CA ALA A 191 3.83 4.48 8.49
C ALA A 191 4.57 4.36 7.16
N VAL A 192 5.10 3.17 6.90
CA VAL A 192 5.63 2.80 5.59
C VAL A 192 4.92 1.56 5.05
N MET A 193 4.67 1.54 3.75
CA MET A 193 4.21 0.34 3.05
C MET A 193 5.34 -0.33 2.28
N TYR A 194 5.43 -1.65 2.40
CA TYR A 194 6.28 -2.51 1.59
C TYR A 194 5.43 -3.11 0.48
N GLU A 195 5.53 -2.55 -0.72
CA GLU A 195 4.77 -3.03 -1.85
C GLU A 195 5.55 -4.06 -2.67
N HIS A 196 5.17 -5.33 -2.51
CA HIS A 196 5.80 -6.45 -3.22
C HIS A 196 5.23 -6.61 -4.63
N TYR A 197 5.48 -5.62 -5.49
CA TYR A 197 5.15 -5.73 -6.91
C TYR A 197 6.17 -6.62 -7.64
N GLY A 198 5.68 -7.39 -8.60
CA GLY A 198 6.53 -8.22 -9.46
C GLY A 198 7.28 -9.32 -8.69
N MET A 199 6.55 -10.09 -7.88
CA MET A 199 7.08 -11.22 -7.11
C MET A 199 8.02 -12.11 -7.95
N ASP A 200 7.60 -12.50 -9.15
CA ASP A 200 8.41 -13.31 -10.07
C ASP A 200 9.63 -12.59 -10.65
N LYS A 201 9.58 -11.26 -10.85
CA LYS A 201 10.62 -10.49 -11.54
C LYS A 201 11.63 -9.84 -10.60
N ARG A 202 11.31 -9.74 -9.31
CA ARG A 202 12.15 -9.06 -8.32
C ARG A 202 12.51 -9.98 -7.16
N TYR A 203 11.50 -10.41 -6.42
CA TYR A 203 11.69 -11.19 -5.20
C TYR A 203 12.14 -12.62 -5.47
N LYS A 204 11.66 -13.23 -6.57
CA LYS A 204 12.09 -14.57 -6.98
C LYS A 204 13.54 -14.63 -7.44
N ILE A 205 13.98 -13.57 -8.13
CA ILE A 205 15.35 -13.42 -8.63
C ILE A 205 16.29 -13.02 -7.49
N ASN A 206 15.87 -12.06 -6.66
CA ASN A 206 16.64 -11.57 -5.52
C ASN A 206 15.88 -11.79 -4.20
N ARG A 207 16.03 -13.01 -3.67
CA ARG A 207 15.39 -13.45 -2.42
C ARG A 207 15.88 -12.68 -1.18
N GLN A 208 17.04 -12.05 -1.26
CA GLN A 208 17.56 -11.23 -0.15
C GLN A 208 16.68 -10.01 0.14
N LEU A 209 15.81 -9.62 -0.80
CA LEU A 209 14.82 -8.56 -0.58
C LEU A 209 13.85 -8.90 0.56
N PHE A 210 13.45 -10.17 0.76
CA PHE A 210 12.60 -10.54 1.92
C PHE A 210 13.32 -10.30 3.24
N VAL A 211 14.58 -10.73 3.33
CA VAL A 211 15.41 -10.57 4.54
C VAL A 211 15.63 -9.08 4.82
N LYS A 212 15.91 -8.30 3.77
CA LYS A 212 16.01 -6.84 3.84
C LYS A 212 14.73 -6.21 4.39
N ASP A 213 13.57 -6.64 3.90
CA ASP A 213 12.29 -6.12 4.38
C ASP A 213 12.09 -6.44 5.88
N TRP A 214 12.46 -7.64 6.34
CA TRP A 214 12.38 -8.00 7.77
C TRP A 214 13.27 -7.12 8.65
N ASP A 215 14.50 -6.84 8.20
CA ASP A 215 15.42 -5.95 8.91
C ASP A 215 14.89 -4.50 8.93
N GLN A 216 14.28 -4.07 7.82
CA GLN A 216 13.65 -2.76 7.74
C GLN A 216 12.44 -2.65 8.66
N MET A 217 11.60 -3.68 8.75
CA MET A 217 10.44 -3.67 9.63
C MET A 217 10.85 -3.48 11.09
N LEU A 218 11.93 -4.13 11.53
CA LEU A 218 12.52 -3.89 12.85
C LEU A 218 12.99 -2.44 13.01
N LYS A 219 13.75 -1.91 12.06
CA LYS A 219 14.26 -0.53 12.12
C LYS A 219 13.13 0.49 12.20
N VAL A 220 12.10 0.34 11.36
CA VAL A 220 10.92 1.20 11.31
C VAL A 220 10.14 1.12 12.64
N ALA A 221 9.97 -0.08 13.20
CA ALA A 221 9.30 -0.25 14.49
C ALA A 221 10.10 0.38 15.65
N ASN A 222 11.43 0.27 15.64
CA ASN A 222 12.30 0.92 16.63
C ASN A 222 12.22 2.45 16.57
N MET A 223 11.79 3.02 15.44
CA MET A 223 11.49 4.45 15.29
C MET A 223 10.04 4.80 15.69
N GLY A 224 9.30 3.85 16.26
CA GLY A 224 7.90 4.02 16.66
C GLY A 224 6.92 4.13 15.50
N LYS A 225 7.28 3.63 14.30
CA LYS A 225 6.49 3.76 13.08
C LYS A 225 5.74 2.48 12.73
N ILE A 226 4.63 2.64 12.03
CA ILE A 226 3.76 1.54 11.57
C ILE A 226 4.36 0.86 10.33
N ASN A 227 4.31 -0.47 10.30
CA ASN A 227 4.69 -1.26 9.12
C ASN A 227 3.45 -1.77 8.40
N ILE A 228 3.38 -1.61 7.07
CA ILE A 228 2.29 -2.18 6.26
C ILE A 228 2.91 -3.08 5.21
N TYR A 229 2.69 -4.38 5.33
CA TYR A 229 3.28 -5.37 4.44
C TYR A 229 2.26 -5.82 3.42
N ARG A 230 2.38 -5.33 2.17
CA ARG A 230 1.49 -5.71 1.08
C ARG A 230 2.16 -6.74 0.19
N MET A 231 1.58 -7.93 0.11
CA MET A 231 2.00 -8.98 -0.79
C MET A 231 0.91 -9.44 -1.74
N THR A 232 1.35 -9.90 -2.91
CA THR A 232 0.52 -10.61 -3.88
C THR A 232 0.93 -12.09 -3.92
N PRO A 233 0.08 -13.01 -4.40
CA PRO A 233 0.50 -14.39 -4.62
C PRO A 233 1.71 -14.46 -5.55
N LEU A 234 2.61 -15.41 -5.32
CA LEU A 234 3.89 -15.53 -6.04
C LEU A 234 3.75 -15.54 -7.56
N SER A 235 2.72 -16.21 -8.06
CA SER A 235 2.40 -16.39 -9.47
C SER A 235 1.55 -15.26 -10.06
N PHE A 236 1.34 -14.18 -9.31
CA PHE A 236 0.57 -13.03 -9.77
C PHE A 236 1.47 -11.85 -10.16
N VAL A 237 1.23 -11.33 -11.37
CA VAL A 237 1.90 -10.11 -11.86
C VAL A 237 0.82 -9.13 -12.33
N PRO A 238 0.62 -7.98 -11.66
CA PRO A 238 -0.49 -7.03 -11.93
C PRO A 238 -0.58 -6.46 -13.35
N HIS A 239 0.43 -6.69 -14.19
CA HIS A 239 0.52 -6.20 -15.58
C HIS A 239 0.99 -7.26 -16.57
N ASP A 240 1.04 -8.53 -16.16
CA ASP A 240 1.33 -9.61 -17.07
C ASP A 240 0.08 -9.97 -17.87
N GLN A 241 0.23 -9.98 -19.19
CA GLN A 241 -0.82 -10.28 -20.15
C GLN A 241 -0.89 -11.76 -20.52
N SER A 242 -0.17 -12.63 -19.80
CA SER A 242 -0.27 -14.07 -19.99
C SER A 242 -1.73 -14.55 -19.91
N PRO A 243 -2.11 -15.61 -20.64
CA PRO A 243 -3.47 -16.14 -20.62
C PRO A 243 -3.97 -16.47 -19.21
N VAL A 244 -3.07 -16.92 -18.32
CA VAL A 244 -3.36 -17.22 -16.91
C VAL A 244 -3.72 -15.95 -16.12
N ASN A 245 -2.96 -14.86 -16.31
CA ASN A 245 -3.27 -13.58 -15.67
C ASN A 245 -4.50 -12.90 -16.31
N LYS A 246 -4.74 -13.05 -17.62
CA LYS A 246 -5.94 -12.54 -18.31
C LYS A 246 -7.22 -13.28 -17.89
N ALA A 247 -7.20 -14.61 -17.80
CA ALA A 247 -8.31 -15.41 -17.30
C ALA A 247 -8.61 -15.09 -15.82
N SER A 248 -7.56 -14.91 -15.02
CA SER A 248 -7.66 -14.43 -13.62
C SER A 248 -8.26 -13.02 -13.53
N LEU A 249 -7.89 -12.08 -14.40
CA LEU A 249 -8.46 -10.72 -14.45
C LEU A 249 -9.92 -10.69 -14.93
N ALA A 250 -10.29 -11.55 -15.89
CA ALA A 250 -11.65 -11.60 -16.44
C ALA A 250 -12.67 -12.18 -15.45
N ASN A 251 -12.31 -13.27 -14.76
CA ASN A 251 -13.19 -13.93 -13.77
C ASN A 251 -13.40 -13.10 -12.49
N ARG A 252 -12.49 -12.17 -12.19
CA ARG A 252 -12.56 -11.27 -11.02
C ARG A 252 -13.65 -10.21 -11.06
N LYS A 253 -14.12 -9.82 -12.26
CA LYS A 253 -14.98 -8.64 -12.39
C LYS A 253 -16.31 -8.77 -11.63
N ASN A 254 -16.82 -9.99 -11.43
CA ASN A 254 -18.15 -10.21 -10.88
C ASN A 254 -18.25 -11.33 -9.81
N ASN A 255 -17.18 -12.08 -9.51
CA ASN A 255 -17.25 -13.24 -8.60
C ASN A 255 -15.99 -13.40 -7.74
N SER A 256 -16.15 -13.45 -6.41
CA SER A 256 -15.02 -13.65 -5.48
C SER A 256 -14.52 -15.08 -5.44
N SER A 257 -15.32 -16.08 -5.83
CA SER A 257 -15.02 -17.50 -5.57
C SER A 257 -13.73 -18.01 -6.24
N TYR A 258 -13.39 -17.48 -7.43
CA TYR A 258 -12.15 -17.81 -8.12
C TYR A 258 -10.93 -17.22 -7.39
N ALA A 259 -11.01 -15.95 -7.01
CA ALA A 259 -9.97 -15.30 -6.23
C ALA A 259 -9.82 -15.98 -4.87
N ASP A 260 -10.92 -16.35 -4.22
CA ASP A 260 -10.95 -17.04 -2.92
C ASP A 260 -10.20 -18.38 -2.99
N ASN A 261 -10.53 -19.26 -3.92
CA ASN A 261 -9.90 -20.59 -4.01
C ASN A 261 -8.41 -20.54 -4.38
N TYR A 262 -8.03 -19.60 -5.23
CA TYR A 262 -6.63 -19.46 -5.66
C TYR A 262 -5.75 -18.79 -4.59
N THR A 263 -6.23 -17.71 -3.98
CA THR A 263 -5.47 -16.95 -2.97
C THR A 263 -5.37 -17.71 -1.64
N ARG A 264 -6.39 -18.48 -1.23
CA ARG A 264 -6.33 -19.30 0.00
C ARG A 264 -5.22 -20.35 -0.02
N LYS A 265 -4.95 -20.97 -1.17
CA LYS A 265 -3.85 -21.95 -1.28
C LYS A 265 -2.47 -21.30 -1.22
N LEU A 266 -2.38 -20.03 -1.57
CA LEU A 266 -1.11 -19.32 -1.77
C LEU A 266 -0.79 -18.31 -0.65
N ILE A 267 -1.68 -18.14 0.34
CA ILE A 267 -1.43 -17.26 1.49
C ILE A 267 -0.32 -17.74 2.45
N PRO A 268 -0.04 -19.05 2.65
CA PRO A 268 0.91 -19.46 3.69
C PRO A 268 2.29 -18.83 3.55
N PHE A 269 2.84 -18.77 2.33
CA PHE A 269 4.16 -18.17 2.10
C PHE A 269 4.18 -16.65 2.35
N PRO A 270 3.31 -15.82 1.74
CA PRO A 270 3.22 -14.40 2.03
C PRO A 270 2.98 -14.08 3.52
N LEU A 271 2.08 -14.81 4.18
CA LEU A 271 1.81 -14.62 5.60
C LEU A 271 3.03 -14.99 6.44
N ALA A 272 3.72 -16.09 6.14
CA ALA A 272 4.91 -16.46 6.87
C ALA A 272 6.06 -15.45 6.66
N CYS A 273 6.24 -14.93 5.44
CA CYS A 273 7.17 -13.83 5.18
C CYS A 273 6.83 -12.59 6.01
N PHE A 274 5.57 -12.19 6.10
CA PHE A 274 5.14 -11.11 6.99
C PHE A 274 5.51 -11.41 8.45
N LEU A 275 5.16 -12.60 8.95
CA LEU A 275 5.40 -13.00 10.33
C LEU A 275 6.90 -13.11 10.66
N MET A 276 7.78 -13.36 9.70
CA MET A 276 9.23 -13.29 9.94
C MET A 276 9.68 -11.88 10.35
N GLY A 277 9.12 -10.83 9.74
CA GLY A 277 9.47 -9.44 10.01
C GLY A 277 8.58 -8.71 11.01
N VAL A 278 7.38 -9.24 11.29
CA VAL A 278 6.33 -8.54 12.07
C VAL A 278 6.82 -7.96 13.40
N GLN A 279 6.40 -6.74 13.67
CA GLN A 279 6.66 -5.97 14.90
C GLN A 279 5.33 -5.43 15.46
N PRO A 280 5.29 -4.87 16.68
CA PRO A 280 4.13 -4.10 17.12
C PRO A 280 3.69 -3.07 16.07
N TYR A 281 2.37 -2.86 15.95
CA TYR A 281 1.77 -1.97 14.93
C TYR A 281 2.15 -2.31 13.48
N SER A 282 2.08 -3.60 13.14
CA SER A 282 2.28 -4.07 11.76
C SER A 282 0.98 -4.60 11.16
N TYR A 283 0.66 -4.20 9.93
CA TYR A 283 -0.51 -4.62 9.18
C TYR A 283 -0.11 -5.49 7.99
N PHE A 284 -0.89 -6.54 7.72
CA PHE A 284 -0.71 -7.39 6.56
C PHE A 284 -1.83 -7.16 5.55
N MET A 285 -1.46 -6.90 4.30
CA MET A 285 -2.40 -6.80 3.20
C MET A 285 -2.06 -7.87 2.16
N TYR A 286 -3.00 -8.77 1.91
CA TYR A 286 -2.87 -9.82 0.90
C TYR A 286 -3.97 -9.72 -0.14
N GLY A 287 -3.58 -9.79 -1.41
CA GLY A 287 -4.52 -9.74 -2.52
C GLY A 287 -3.85 -9.70 -3.89
N MET A 288 -4.66 -9.90 -4.92
CA MET A 288 -4.31 -9.87 -6.34
C MET A 288 -4.38 -8.46 -6.94
N GLY A 289 -4.65 -7.44 -6.15
CA GLY A 289 -4.92 -6.12 -6.70
C GLY A 289 -5.52 -5.18 -5.68
N TRP A 290 -6.12 -4.11 -6.19
CA TRP A 290 -6.72 -3.06 -5.39
C TRP A 290 -8.24 -3.11 -5.42
N GLY A 291 -8.83 -3.88 -6.34
CA GLY A 291 -10.28 -4.04 -6.48
C GLY A 291 -10.92 -4.76 -5.30
N LEU A 292 -12.22 -4.57 -5.12
CA LEU A 292 -12.97 -5.19 -4.02
C LEU A 292 -12.85 -6.72 -4.00
N TYR A 293 -12.95 -7.35 -5.18
CA TYR A 293 -12.88 -8.80 -5.34
C TYR A 293 -11.44 -9.34 -5.47
N ASP A 294 -10.44 -8.46 -5.34
CA ASP A 294 -9.03 -8.83 -5.49
C ASP A 294 -8.34 -9.04 -4.14
N GLY A 295 -9.09 -8.95 -3.03
CA GLY A 295 -8.55 -9.20 -1.68
C GLY A 295 -9.34 -8.50 -0.59
N ALA A 296 -9.87 -7.31 -0.85
CA ALA A 296 -10.56 -6.50 0.17
C ALA A 296 -11.82 -7.16 0.75
N LEU A 297 -12.49 -8.02 -0.02
CA LEU A 297 -13.66 -8.79 0.41
C LEU A 297 -13.34 -10.25 0.74
N ILE A 298 -12.08 -10.66 0.70
CA ILE A 298 -11.68 -12.04 0.99
C ILE A 298 -11.35 -12.14 2.48
N ASP A 299 -12.08 -12.99 3.19
CA ASP A 299 -11.76 -13.31 4.58
C ASP A 299 -10.70 -14.40 4.63
N PHE A 300 -9.58 -14.15 5.30
CA PHE A 300 -8.52 -15.13 5.52
C PHE A 300 -8.49 -15.49 7.02
N PRO A 301 -9.17 -16.56 7.46
CA PRO A 301 -9.25 -16.91 8.89
C PRO A 301 -7.88 -17.05 9.55
N GLU A 302 -6.86 -17.48 8.80
CA GLU A 302 -5.49 -17.64 9.26
C GLU A 302 -4.85 -16.32 9.72
N THR A 303 -5.31 -15.17 9.22
CA THR A 303 -4.83 -13.84 9.65
C THR A 303 -5.50 -13.37 10.95
N LYS A 304 -6.51 -14.10 11.45
CA LYS A 304 -7.23 -13.80 12.69
C LYS A 304 -6.74 -14.60 13.90
N ASN A 305 -5.80 -15.52 13.70
CA ASN A 305 -5.21 -16.29 14.80
C ASN A 305 -4.40 -15.38 15.72
N LYS A 306 -4.48 -15.61 17.03
CA LYS A 306 -3.68 -14.84 18.00
C LYS A 306 -2.22 -15.23 17.86
N LEU A 307 -1.36 -14.24 17.56
CA LEU A 307 0.08 -14.47 17.39
C LEU A 307 0.84 -14.55 18.72
N GLY A 308 0.49 -13.67 19.67
CA GLY A 308 1.20 -13.48 20.93
C GLY A 308 2.57 -12.82 20.75
N LEU A 309 3.30 -12.60 21.85
CA LEU A 309 4.61 -11.94 21.83
C LEU A 309 5.64 -12.77 21.06
N PRO A 310 6.55 -12.12 20.29
CA PRO A 310 7.68 -12.81 19.69
C PRO A 310 8.65 -13.29 20.77
N LYS A 311 9.12 -14.54 20.67
CA LYS A 311 10.19 -15.08 21.53
C LYS A 311 11.59 -14.64 21.09
N GLY A 312 11.67 -13.81 20.05
CA GLY A 312 12.90 -13.27 19.50
C GLY A 312 12.76 -12.89 18.02
N MET A 313 13.88 -12.46 17.46
CA MET A 313 14.02 -12.23 16.02
C MET A 313 13.99 -13.54 15.24
N TYR A 314 13.76 -13.45 13.93
CA TYR A 314 13.93 -14.59 13.03
C TYR A 314 15.39 -15.10 13.10
N LYS A 315 15.58 -16.40 12.87
CA LYS A 315 16.89 -17.07 12.83
C LYS A 315 17.07 -17.77 11.49
N LYS A 316 18.24 -17.62 10.89
CA LYS A 316 18.65 -18.45 9.74
C LYS A 316 19.03 -19.85 10.24
N MET A 317 18.54 -20.89 9.59
CA MET A 317 18.88 -22.28 9.90
C MET A 317 20.27 -22.63 9.34
N PRO A 318 21.02 -23.56 9.97
CA PRO A 318 22.44 -23.82 9.67
C PRO A 318 22.68 -24.61 8.36
N GLU A 319 21.77 -24.55 7.41
CA GLU A 319 21.85 -25.31 6.17
C GLU A 319 22.60 -24.50 5.09
N GLU A 320 23.83 -24.91 4.80
CA GLU A 320 24.72 -24.21 3.87
C GLU A 320 24.09 -24.06 2.48
N GLY A 321 24.26 -22.88 1.87
CA GLY A 321 23.64 -22.56 0.58
C GLY A 321 22.12 -22.35 0.59
N LYS A 322 21.43 -22.61 1.72
CA LYS A 322 19.98 -22.43 1.83
C LYS A 322 19.59 -21.17 2.61
N MET A 323 18.50 -20.57 2.18
CA MET A 323 17.85 -19.39 2.75
C MET A 323 16.60 -19.83 3.51
N VAL A 324 16.83 -20.63 4.55
CA VAL A 324 15.78 -21.18 5.42
C VAL A 324 15.80 -20.44 6.75
N PHE A 325 14.62 -19.99 7.18
CA PHE A 325 14.45 -19.17 8.36
C PHE A 325 13.34 -19.70 9.26
N THR A 326 13.47 -19.45 10.56
CA THR A 326 12.42 -19.72 11.55
C THR A 326 12.21 -18.53 12.47
N ARG A 327 10.98 -18.30 12.92
CA ARG A 327 10.66 -17.40 14.02
C ARG A 327 9.61 -18.03 14.93
N GLN A 328 9.68 -17.73 16.22
CA GLN A 328 8.77 -18.26 17.22
C GLN A 328 8.06 -17.13 17.97
N PHE A 329 6.77 -17.34 18.22
CA PHE A 329 5.90 -16.52 19.03
C PHE A 329 5.32 -17.39 20.16
N GLU A 330 4.58 -16.78 21.09
CA GLU A 330 3.85 -17.52 22.13
C GLU A 330 2.92 -18.57 21.53
N HIS A 331 2.23 -18.23 20.44
CA HIS A 331 1.16 -19.05 19.87
C HIS A 331 1.43 -19.58 18.46
N ALA A 332 2.60 -19.27 17.88
CA ALA A 332 2.96 -19.72 16.54
C ALA A 332 4.44 -20.04 16.40
N ARG A 333 4.74 -21.03 15.55
CA ARG A 333 6.08 -21.23 14.99
C ARG A 333 6.01 -21.09 13.47
N VAL A 334 6.85 -20.22 12.95
CA VAL A 334 6.94 -19.89 11.53
C VAL A 334 8.22 -20.47 10.97
N TRP A 335 8.11 -21.09 9.80
CA TRP A 335 9.23 -21.59 9.00
C TRP A 335 9.04 -21.12 7.56
N VAL A 336 10.12 -20.64 6.93
CA VAL A 336 10.12 -20.17 5.55
C VAL A 336 11.37 -20.65 4.84
N ASN A 337 11.21 -21.23 3.65
CA ASN A 337 12.28 -21.52 2.73
C ASN A 337 12.18 -20.59 1.51
N LEU A 338 13.07 -19.59 1.44
CA LEU A 338 13.05 -18.65 0.33
C LEU A 338 13.56 -19.26 -0.98
N ASN A 339 14.32 -20.35 -0.94
CA ASN A 339 14.77 -21.03 -2.17
C ASN A 339 13.58 -21.62 -2.93
N THR A 340 12.70 -22.34 -2.22
CA THR A 340 11.56 -23.08 -2.79
C THR A 340 10.24 -22.33 -2.73
N PHE A 341 10.18 -21.22 -1.97
CA PHE A 341 8.95 -20.48 -1.68
C PHE A 341 7.92 -21.27 -0.89
N GLU A 342 8.40 -22.20 -0.07
CA GLU A 342 7.57 -22.96 0.86
C GLU A 342 7.58 -22.30 2.23
N ALA A 343 6.47 -22.44 2.92
CA ALA A 343 6.35 -21.95 4.28
C ALA A 343 5.37 -22.81 5.08
N GLU A 344 5.59 -22.82 6.38
CA GLU A 344 4.72 -23.48 7.34
C GLU A 344 4.51 -22.55 8.54
N ILE A 345 3.25 -22.45 8.98
CA ILE A 345 2.88 -21.75 10.21
C ILE A 345 2.16 -22.74 11.11
N LYS A 346 2.84 -23.18 12.17
CA LYS A 346 2.27 -24.06 13.19
C LYS A 346 1.67 -23.22 14.30
N TRP A 347 0.36 -23.16 14.33
CA TRP A 347 -0.45 -22.50 15.36
C TRP A 347 -0.68 -23.44 16.56
N SER A 348 -0.59 -22.93 17.79
CA SER A 348 -0.98 -23.70 18.99
C SER A 348 -2.51 -23.84 19.08
N ASN A 349 -3.02 -24.85 19.78
CA ASN A 349 -4.47 -25.10 19.89
C ASN A 349 -5.24 -23.94 20.55
N GLU A 350 -4.59 -23.19 21.44
CA GLU A 350 -5.16 -22.02 22.14
C GLU A 350 -5.28 -20.77 21.25
N SER A 351 -4.65 -20.77 20.07
CA SER A 351 -4.56 -19.61 19.18
C SER A 351 -5.72 -19.50 18.17
N LYS A 352 -6.45 -20.61 17.97
CA LYS A 352 -7.59 -20.67 17.06
C LYS A 352 -8.76 -19.91 17.68
N THR A 353 -9.17 -18.82 17.07
CA THR A 353 -10.37 -18.09 17.48
C THR A 353 -11.58 -19.02 17.36
N SER A 354 -12.26 -19.29 18.47
CA SER A 354 -13.51 -20.04 18.44
C SER A 354 -14.56 -19.19 17.74
N ASN A 355 -14.93 -19.54 16.51
CA ASN A 355 -16.17 -19.05 15.90
C ASN A 355 -17.36 -19.70 16.64
N ARG A 356 -17.61 -19.31 17.88
CA ARG A 356 -18.95 -19.40 18.46
C ARG A 356 -19.68 -18.12 18.06
N MET A 357 -20.23 -18.13 16.84
CA MET A 357 -21.45 -17.35 16.63
C MET A 357 -22.50 -18.01 17.51
N SER A 358 -22.96 -17.30 18.53
CA SER A 358 -24.21 -17.64 19.20
C SER A 358 -25.31 -17.60 18.16
N GLU A 359 -25.85 -18.77 17.81
CA GLU A 359 -27.24 -18.88 17.43
C GLU A 359 -28.07 -18.41 18.63
N LYS A 360 -28.64 -17.21 18.52
CA LYS A 360 -29.96 -16.85 19.04
C LYS A 360 -30.55 -15.75 18.18
#